data_AF-A0A2A3L384-F1
#
_entry.id   AF-A0A2A3L384-F1
#
_cell.length_a   1.000
_cell.length_b   1.000
_cell.length_c   1.000
_cell.angle_alpha   90.00
_cell.angle_beta   90.00
_cell.angle_gamma   90.00
#
_symmetry.space_group_name_H-M   'P 1'
#
loop_
_entity.id
_entity.type
_entity.pdbx_description
1 polymer ?
#
loop_
_entity_poly.entity_id
_entity_poly.type
_entity_poly.pdbx_seq_one_letter_code
_entity_poly.pdbx_strand_id
1 'polypeptide(L)'
;ASHLDYGSALLSKVTGPPPMPDQPPPVANDTRIVMGRLDQKLYASAEANNAKAAVRLGSDMGEFFMPYPGTRINQDSTPLNGANGSTGSASYYEVKFSDASKPNGQIWTGVIGSANGGNAQRWFVVWLGTSNDPVDKVAAKALAESIQAWTPPAAPPAAPGGPGAPAPGAPGAPAAPAPAAPGAPAAPGAPAPAPGQAPAVEVSPTPTPTPQQTLSA
;
A
#
# COMPACT_ATOMS: atom_id res chain seq x y z
N ALA A 1 -3.40 23.74 5.64
CA ALA A 1 -3.77 22.35 5.97
C ALA A 1 -2.61 21.42 5.62
N SER A 2 -1.52 21.49 6.41
CA SER A 2 -0.18 20.97 6.06
C SER A 2 -0.06 19.44 5.89
N HIS A 3 -1.10 18.68 6.21
CA HIS A 3 -1.12 17.23 6.01
C HIS A 3 -1.39 16.85 4.55
N LEU A 4 -2.19 17.66 3.83
CA LEU A 4 -2.56 17.41 2.42
C LEU A 4 -1.33 17.47 1.51
N ASP A 5 -0.38 18.36 1.82
CA ASP A 5 0.89 18.52 1.09
C ASP A 5 1.76 17.26 1.08
N TYR A 6 1.55 16.34 2.04
CA TYR A 6 2.23 15.03 2.12
C TYR A 6 1.31 13.84 1.78
N GLY A 7 0.15 14.10 1.18
CA GLY A 7 -0.80 13.04 0.81
C GLY A 7 -1.53 12.39 1.99
N SER A 8 -1.75 13.16 3.06
CA SER A 8 -2.50 12.75 4.25
C SER A 8 -3.61 13.75 4.60
N ALA A 9 -4.65 13.30 5.30
CA ALA A 9 -5.72 14.14 5.78
C ALA A 9 -6.02 13.84 7.25
N LEU A 10 -6.25 14.88 8.03
CA LEU A 10 -6.71 14.83 9.41
C LEU A 10 -8.14 15.37 9.45
N LEU A 11 -9.09 14.55 9.89
CA LEU A 11 -10.48 14.95 10.11
C LEU A 11 -10.77 14.95 11.60
N SER A 12 -11.42 16.01 12.07
CA SER A 12 -11.86 16.18 13.45
C SER A 12 -13.38 16.25 13.50
N LYS A 13 -14.00 15.61 14.49
CA LYS A 13 -15.45 15.62 14.68
C LYS A 13 -15.89 16.99 15.18
N VAL A 14 -16.80 17.67 14.48
CA VAL A 14 -17.40 18.93 14.93
C VAL A 14 -18.28 18.69 16.16
N THR A 15 -18.20 19.60 17.14
CA THR A 15 -18.98 19.57 18.38
C THR A 15 -19.71 20.89 18.61
N GLY A 16 -20.88 20.83 19.26
CA GLY A 16 -21.68 22.02 19.57
C GLY A 16 -22.53 22.53 18.39
N PRO A 17 -23.25 23.65 18.59
CA PRO A 17 -24.03 24.30 17.53
C PRO A 17 -23.11 24.86 16.43
N PRO A 18 -23.62 25.10 15.21
CA PRO A 18 -22.84 25.69 14.13
C PRO A 18 -22.16 27.00 14.57
N PRO A 19 -20.87 27.20 14.25
CA PRO A 19 -20.20 28.45 14.53
C PRO A 19 -20.84 29.60 13.74
N MET A 20 -20.59 30.84 14.16
CA MET A 20 -20.85 31.99 13.30
C MET A 20 -20.05 31.87 11.99
N PRO A 21 -20.51 32.47 10.87
CA PRO A 21 -19.70 32.59 9.67
C PRO A 21 -18.29 33.09 9.99
N ASP A 22 -17.29 32.53 9.30
CA ASP A 22 -15.85 32.80 9.48
C ASP A 22 -15.21 32.36 10.81
N GLN A 23 -15.96 31.81 11.78
CA GLN A 23 -15.39 31.17 12.97
C GLN A 23 -15.17 29.66 12.73
N PRO A 24 -14.00 29.08 13.09
CA PRO A 24 -13.79 27.64 12.99
C PRO A 24 -14.74 26.88 13.93
N PRO A 25 -15.33 25.75 13.50
CA PRO A 25 -16.21 24.97 14.36
C PRO A 25 -15.45 24.41 15.58
N PRO A 26 -16.10 24.30 16.75
CA PRO A 26 -15.54 23.53 17.86
C PRO A 26 -15.39 22.07 17.43
N VAL A 27 -14.34 21.40 17.91
CA VAL A 27 -14.06 20.00 17.56
C VAL A 27 -13.81 19.16 18.81
N ALA A 28 -14.16 17.88 18.75
CA ALA A 28 -13.82 16.91 19.77
C ALA A 28 -12.31 16.69 19.82
N ASN A 29 -11.72 16.72 21.02
CA ASN A 29 -10.31 16.41 21.23
C ASN A 29 -10.04 14.90 21.25
N ASP A 30 -11.07 14.12 21.64
CA ASP A 30 -11.00 12.70 21.98
C ASP A 30 -11.19 11.76 20.78
N THR A 31 -11.69 12.26 19.64
CA THR A 31 -11.84 11.50 18.40
C THR A 31 -11.24 12.21 17.20
N ARG A 32 -10.48 11.48 16.38
CA ARG A 32 -9.82 12.01 15.18
C ARG A 32 -9.59 10.90 14.15
N ILE A 33 -9.62 11.26 12.87
CA ILE A 33 -9.33 10.35 11.76
C ILE A 33 -8.08 10.85 11.05
N VAL A 34 -7.08 9.99 10.91
CA VAL A 34 -5.90 10.21 10.08
C VAL A 34 -5.97 9.24 8.91
N MET A 35 -5.92 9.75 7.68
CA MET A 35 -5.90 8.92 6.48
C MET A 35 -4.82 9.39 5.51
N GLY A 36 -4.35 8.52 4.63
CA GLY A 36 -3.33 8.90 3.65
C GLY A 36 -2.82 7.73 2.83
N ARG A 37 -1.87 8.01 1.93
CA ARG A 37 -1.15 6.95 1.22
C ARG A 37 -0.21 6.22 2.18
N LEU A 38 -0.25 4.89 2.17
CA LEU A 38 0.66 4.04 2.92
C LEU A 38 2.00 3.95 2.16
N ASP A 39 2.95 4.83 2.50
CA ASP A 39 4.27 4.85 1.86
C ASP A 39 5.13 3.64 2.25
N GLN A 40 6.01 3.23 1.32
CA GLN A 40 6.90 2.06 1.45
C GLN A 40 7.92 2.14 2.58
N LYS A 41 8.13 3.32 3.18
CA LYS A 41 9.00 3.50 4.34
C LYS A 41 8.29 3.29 5.68
N LEU A 42 6.95 3.21 5.70
CA LEU A 42 6.18 2.92 6.91
C LEU A 42 6.28 1.41 7.21
N TYR A 43 6.52 1.03 8.47
CA TYR A 43 6.74 -0.36 8.87
C TYR A 43 5.60 -1.32 8.48
N ALA A 44 4.35 -0.83 8.42
CA ALA A 44 3.18 -1.58 7.95
C ALA A 44 3.15 -1.83 6.42
N SER A 45 3.86 -1.04 5.61
CA SER A 45 3.89 -1.19 4.14
C SER A 45 4.74 -2.39 3.67
N ALA A 46 5.72 -2.81 4.46
CA ALA A 46 6.55 -3.98 4.21
C ALA A 46 5.73 -5.29 4.31
N GLU A 47 4.58 -5.26 5.00
CA GLU A 47 3.63 -6.36 4.99
C GLU A 47 2.96 -6.46 3.61
N ALA A 48 3.16 -7.57 2.90
CA ALA A 48 2.47 -7.83 1.63
C ALA A 48 0.95 -8.07 1.81
N ASN A 49 0.52 -8.41 3.02
CA ASN A 49 -0.88 -8.71 3.35
C ASN A 49 -1.52 -7.52 4.08
N ASN A 50 -2.63 -6.99 3.53
CA ASN A 50 -3.35 -5.84 4.10
C ASN A 50 -3.88 -6.08 5.53
N ALA A 51 -4.19 -7.32 5.92
CA ALA A 51 -4.58 -7.66 7.29
C ALA A 51 -3.40 -7.52 8.28
N LYS A 52 -2.20 -7.97 7.89
CA LYS A 52 -0.99 -7.76 8.70
C LYS A 52 -0.60 -6.28 8.76
N ALA A 53 -0.71 -5.57 7.63
CA ALA A 53 -0.48 -4.14 7.57
C ALA A 53 -1.41 -3.37 8.52
N ALA A 54 -2.71 -3.72 8.54
CA ALA A 54 -3.69 -3.11 9.44
C ALA A 54 -3.36 -3.35 10.92
N VAL A 55 -3.10 -4.60 11.33
CA VAL A 55 -2.77 -4.92 12.74
C VAL A 55 -1.45 -4.26 13.19
N ARG A 56 -0.45 -4.20 12.30
CA ARG A 56 0.83 -3.55 12.58
C ARG A 56 0.68 -2.04 12.69
N LEU A 57 0.01 -1.40 11.72
CA LEU A 57 -0.28 0.03 11.76
C LEU A 57 -1.12 0.39 12.99
N GLY A 58 -2.13 -0.40 13.32
CA GLY A 58 -2.93 -0.23 14.53
C GLY A 58 -2.10 -0.32 15.81
N SER A 59 -1.07 -1.16 15.84
CA SER A 59 -0.15 -1.25 16.96
C SER A 59 0.76 -0.03 17.06
N ASP A 60 1.43 0.34 15.97
CA ASP A 60 2.35 1.49 15.91
C ASP A 60 1.61 2.80 16.24
N MET A 61 0.41 2.99 15.68
CA MET A 61 -0.45 4.15 15.94
C MET A 61 -1.08 4.12 17.33
N GLY A 62 -1.41 2.93 17.85
CA GLY A 62 -1.91 2.78 19.21
C GLY A 62 -0.88 3.22 20.25
N GLU A 63 0.38 2.82 20.10
CA GLU A 63 1.47 3.25 20.98
C GLU A 63 1.72 4.78 20.87
N PHE A 64 1.69 5.32 19.64
CA PHE A 64 1.90 6.75 19.40
C PHE A 64 0.79 7.65 19.98
N PHE A 65 -0.49 7.30 19.77
CA PHE A 65 -1.62 8.12 20.21
C PHE A 65 -2.14 7.79 21.61
N MET A 66 -1.85 6.59 22.13
CA MET A 66 -2.26 6.12 23.46
C MET A 66 -1.06 5.59 24.26
N PRO A 67 -0.07 6.43 24.61
CA PRO A 67 1.17 6.00 25.28
C PRO A 67 0.97 5.56 26.75
N TYR A 68 -0.26 5.58 27.27
CA TYR A 68 -0.57 5.16 28.63
C TYR A 68 -0.71 3.63 28.72
N PRO A 69 -0.22 2.99 29.80
CA PRO A 69 -0.34 1.54 29.97
C PRO A 69 -1.81 1.11 30.04
N GLY A 70 -2.10 0.00 29.37
CA GLY A 70 -3.43 -0.59 29.30
C GLY A 70 -3.46 -1.94 28.59
N THR A 71 -4.59 -2.62 28.68
CA THR A 71 -4.81 -3.95 28.07
C THR A 71 -5.69 -3.82 26.84
N ARG A 72 -5.30 -4.47 25.73
CA ARG A 72 -6.13 -4.53 24.52
C ARG A 72 -7.30 -5.50 24.71
N ILE A 73 -8.53 -5.00 24.59
CA ILE A 73 -9.78 -5.76 24.68
C ILE A 73 -10.63 -5.56 23.41
N ASN A 74 -11.69 -6.34 23.26
CA ASN A 74 -12.70 -6.18 22.19
C ASN A 74 -12.10 -6.11 20.77
N GLN A 75 -11.05 -6.90 20.53
CA GLN A 75 -10.31 -6.90 19.27
C GLN A 75 -11.15 -7.54 18.15
N ASP A 76 -11.20 -6.90 16.99
CA ASP A 76 -11.95 -7.36 15.82
C ASP A 76 -11.14 -7.16 14.52
N SER A 77 -11.44 -7.96 13.50
CA SER A 77 -10.87 -7.82 12.17
C SER A 77 -11.96 -7.87 11.11
N THR A 78 -12.18 -6.75 10.41
CA THR A 78 -13.21 -6.61 9.38
C THR A 78 -12.58 -6.64 7.98
N PRO A 79 -13.04 -7.47 7.02
CA PRO A 79 -12.60 -7.38 5.63
C PRO A 79 -13.15 -6.11 4.96
N LEU A 80 -12.33 -5.49 4.11
CA LEU A 80 -12.70 -4.30 3.32
C LEU A 80 -12.76 -4.67 1.83
N ASN A 81 -13.84 -4.28 1.17
CA ASN A 81 -14.04 -4.44 -0.26
C ASN A 81 -14.24 -3.06 -0.90
N GLY A 82 -13.13 -2.43 -1.27
CA GLY A 82 -13.11 -1.11 -1.89
C GLY A 82 -13.46 -1.14 -3.36
N ALA A 83 -13.65 0.05 -3.92
CA ALA A 83 -13.96 0.19 -5.33
C ALA A 83 -12.79 -0.24 -6.25
N ASN A 84 -13.12 -0.47 -7.52
CA ASN A 84 -12.19 -0.88 -8.59
C ASN A 84 -11.40 -2.18 -8.30
N GLY A 85 -11.96 -3.10 -7.52
CA GLY A 85 -11.33 -4.36 -7.14
C GLY A 85 -10.25 -4.24 -6.06
N SER A 86 -10.18 -3.09 -5.37
CA SER A 86 -9.26 -2.90 -4.24
C SER A 86 -9.75 -3.71 -3.03
N THR A 87 -8.92 -4.60 -2.51
CA THR A 87 -9.24 -5.35 -1.29
C THR A 87 -8.44 -4.81 -0.10
N GLY A 88 -8.94 -5.06 1.10
CA GLY A 88 -8.31 -4.58 2.31
C GLY A 88 -8.77 -5.32 3.55
N SER A 89 -8.28 -4.86 4.68
CA SER A 89 -8.67 -5.36 5.98
C SER A 89 -8.53 -4.23 6.98
N ALA A 90 -9.40 -4.24 7.99
CA ALA A 90 -9.31 -3.37 9.14
C ALA A 90 -9.11 -4.17 10.42
N SER A 91 -8.32 -3.62 11.33
CA SER A 91 -8.13 -4.08 12.70
C SER A 91 -8.72 -3.04 13.65
N TYR A 92 -9.56 -3.49 14.57
CA TYR A 92 -10.10 -2.71 15.68
C TYR A 92 -9.62 -3.28 17.00
N TYR A 93 -9.34 -2.42 17.97
CA TYR A 93 -9.29 -2.82 19.37
C TYR A 93 -9.58 -1.64 20.31
N GLU A 94 -9.90 -1.98 21.55
CA GLU A 94 -10.06 -1.02 22.65
C GLU A 94 -8.90 -1.17 23.63
N VAL A 95 -8.52 -0.09 24.30
CA VAL A 95 -7.50 -0.08 25.35
C VAL A 95 -8.19 0.22 26.68
N LYS A 96 -8.30 -0.79 27.54
CA LYS A 96 -8.60 -0.61 28.96
C LYS A 96 -7.34 -0.06 29.62
N PHE A 97 -7.26 1.25 29.81
CA PHE A 97 -6.15 1.85 30.58
C PHE A 97 -6.14 1.33 32.02
N SER A 98 -4.94 1.20 32.58
CA SER A 98 -4.71 0.86 33.99
C SER A 98 -5.17 1.96 34.94
N ASP A 99 -5.13 3.21 34.49
CA ASP A 99 -5.76 4.35 35.16
C ASP A 99 -7.28 4.31 34.94
N ALA A 100 -8.03 4.01 36.00
CA ALA A 100 -9.48 3.90 35.97
C ALA A 100 -10.21 5.25 35.77
N SER A 101 -9.52 6.39 35.89
CA SER A 101 -10.09 7.71 35.60
C SER A 101 -10.13 8.03 34.10
N LYS A 102 -9.38 7.30 33.27
CA LYS A 102 -9.36 7.48 31.82
C LYS A 102 -10.48 6.65 31.16
N PRO A 103 -11.26 7.23 30.22
CA PRO A 103 -12.16 6.46 29.37
C PRO A 103 -11.34 5.46 28.55
N ASN A 104 -11.90 4.29 28.21
CA ASN A 104 -11.15 3.33 27.40
C ASN A 104 -10.85 3.95 26.03
N GLY A 105 -9.61 3.83 25.57
CA GLY A 105 -9.22 4.23 24.22
C GLY A 105 -9.82 3.28 23.19
N GLN A 106 -10.10 3.76 22.00
CA GLN A 106 -10.58 2.98 20.87
C GLN A 106 -9.76 3.31 19.64
N ILE A 107 -9.35 2.30 18.88
CA ILE A 107 -8.66 2.51 17.61
C ILE A 107 -9.15 1.52 16.57
N TRP A 108 -9.49 2.05 15.40
CA TRP A 108 -9.80 1.31 14.19
C TRP A 108 -8.77 1.68 13.12
N THR A 109 -8.24 0.69 12.43
CA THR A 109 -7.18 0.87 11.42
C THR A 109 -7.47 0.03 10.19
N GLY A 110 -7.83 0.68 9.09
CA GLY A 110 -8.05 0.06 7.78
C GLY A 110 -6.86 0.25 6.86
N VAL A 111 -6.47 -0.79 6.13
CA VAL A 111 -5.54 -0.71 5.00
C VAL A 111 -6.21 -1.30 3.76
N ILE A 112 -6.22 -0.55 2.67
CA ILE A 112 -6.93 -0.88 1.43
C ILE A 112 -6.10 -0.52 0.20
N GLY A 113 -6.22 -1.31 -0.87
CA GLY A 113 -5.57 -1.04 -2.16
C GLY A 113 -5.21 -2.30 -2.92
N SER A 114 -4.46 -2.16 -4.01
CA SER A 114 -4.02 -3.31 -4.81
C SER A 114 -2.80 -3.99 -4.16
N ALA A 115 -2.96 -5.22 -3.70
CA ALA A 115 -1.91 -6.00 -3.04
C ALA A 115 -0.91 -6.62 -4.03
N ASN A 116 -0.30 -5.81 -4.91
CA ASN A 116 0.62 -6.26 -5.96
C ASN A 116 1.96 -5.50 -5.96
N GLY A 117 2.94 -6.03 -5.21
CA GLY A 117 4.36 -5.73 -5.37
C GLY A 117 4.81 -4.29 -5.05
N GLY A 118 6.04 -3.97 -5.45
CA GLY A 118 6.75 -2.74 -5.13
C GLY A 118 6.18 -1.42 -5.71
N ASN A 119 4.97 -1.42 -6.25
CA ASN A 119 4.24 -0.21 -6.66
C ASN A 119 2.77 -0.22 -6.18
N ALA A 120 2.41 -1.14 -5.27
CA ALA A 120 1.09 -1.25 -4.64
C ALA A 120 0.62 0.09 -4.06
N GLN A 121 -0.32 0.75 -4.74
CA GLN A 121 -1.00 1.92 -4.21
C GLN A 121 -1.95 1.44 -3.12
N ARG A 122 -1.54 1.67 -1.88
CA ARG A 122 -2.30 1.36 -0.67
C ARG A 122 -2.54 2.63 0.11
N TRP A 123 -3.69 2.71 0.74
CA TRP A 123 -4.08 3.78 1.63
C TRP A 123 -4.39 3.22 3.00
N PHE A 124 -4.21 4.06 4.01
CA PHE A 124 -4.60 3.76 5.36
C PHE A 124 -5.66 4.75 5.86
N VAL A 125 -6.47 4.27 6.80
CA VAL A 125 -7.41 5.06 7.59
C VAL A 125 -7.27 4.62 9.04
N VAL A 126 -6.93 5.55 9.93
CA VAL A 126 -6.81 5.36 11.37
C VAL A 126 -7.87 6.24 12.02
N TRP A 127 -8.88 5.65 12.63
CA TRP A 127 -9.88 6.36 13.44
C TRP A 127 -9.59 6.07 14.91
N LEU A 128 -9.29 7.12 15.67
CA LEU A 128 -9.09 7.10 17.11
C LEU A 128 -10.31 7.66 17.81
N GLY A 129 -10.71 7.07 18.93
CA GLY A 129 -11.82 7.51 19.77
C GLY A 129 -11.63 7.11 21.23
N THR A 130 -12.64 7.36 22.05
CA THR A 130 -12.70 6.93 23.47
C THR A 130 -14.08 6.39 23.80
N SER A 131 -14.30 5.90 25.03
CA SER A 131 -15.67 5.58 25.50
C SER A 131 -16.65 6.77 25.45
N ASN A 132 -16.16 8.02 25.42
CA ASN A 132 -17.01 9.22 25.34
C ASN A 132 -17.38 9.55 23.88
N ASP A 133 -16.40 9.44 22.98
CA ASP A 133 -16.54 9.60 21.54
C ASP A 133 -16.10 8.30 20.85
N PRO A 134 -16.97 7.27 20.77
CA PRO A 134 -16.60 5.97 20.25
C PRO A 134 -16.38 5.99 18.74
N VAL A 135 -15.56 5.05 18.26
CA VAL A 135 -15.31 4.86 16.83
C VAL A 135 -16.52 4.23 16.17
N ASP A 136 -17.13 4.94 15.22
CA ASP A 136 -18.14 4.36 14.34
C ASP A 136 -17.47 3.42 13.33
N LYS A 137 -17.49 2.12 13.64
CA LYS A 137 -16.91 1.07 12.80
C LYS A 137 -17.56 0.99 11.40
N VAL A 138 -18.83 1.37 11.27
CA VAL A 138 -19.56 1.33 9.99
C VAL A 138 -19.14 2.50 9.12
N ALA A 139 -19.09 3.71 9.69
CA ALA A 139 -18.57 4.89 9.01
C ALA A 139 -17.08 4.75 8.68
N ALA A 140 -16.27 4.19 9.58
CA ALA A 140 -14.84 3.93 9.35
C ALA A 140 -14.62 2.95 8.18
N LYS A 141 -15.40 1.87 8.14
CA LYS A 141 -15.42 0.92 7.01
C LYS A 141 -15.81 1.62 5.71
N ALA A 142 -16.94 2.33 5.69
CA ALA A 142 -17.42 3.03 4.50
C ALA A 142 -16.42 4.08 4.00
N LEU A 143 -15.77 4.82 4.91
CA LEU A 143 -14.71 5.76 4.57
C LEU A 143 -13.54 5.05 3.88
N ALA A 144 -13.04 3.95 4.45
CA ALA A 144 -11.95 3.19 3.82
C ALA A 144 -12.35 2.58 2.46
N GLU A 145 -13.56 2.01 2.33
CA GLU A 145 -14.05 1.42 1.08
C GLU A 145 -14.32 2.47 -0.02
N SER A 146 -14.57 3.73 0.37
CA SER A 146 -14.72 4.87 -0.54
C SER A 146 -13.41 5.36 -1.16
N ILE A 147 -12.24 4.93 -0.65
CA ILE A 147 -10.95 5.37 -1.18
C ILE A 147 -10.71 4.78 -2.58
N GLN A 148 -10.45 5.66 -3.54
CA GLN A 148 -10.10 5.30 -4.91
C GLN A 148 -8.77 5.91 -5.32
N ALA A 149 -8.04 5.20 -6.18
CA ALA A 149 -6.93 5.79 -6.93
C ALA A 149 -7.47 6.97 -7.76
N TRP A 150 -6.84 8.14 -7.66
CA TRP A 150 -7.17 9.26 -8.54
C TRP A 150 -6.78 8.91 -9.98
N THR A 151 -7.76 8.89 -10.87
CA THR A 151 -7.55 8.77 -12.32
C THR A 151 -7.77 10.16 -12.91
N PRO A 152 -6.77 10.78 -13.57
CA PRO A 152 -6.98 12.08 -14.19
C PRO A 152 -8.06 11.99 -15.28
N PRO A 153 -8.90 13.03 -15.46
CA PRO A 153 -9.85 13.08 -16.56
C PRO A 153 -9.15 12.86 -17.91
N ALA A 154 -9.82 12.17 -18.84
CA ALA A 154 -9.32 12.05 -20.20
C ALA A 154 -9.10 13.44 -20.79
N ALA A 155 -7.93 13.66 -21.40
CA ALA A 155 -7.64 14.90 -22.09
C ALA A 155 -8.71 15.14 -23.18
N PRO A 156 -9.16 16.39 -23.39
CA PRO A 156 -10.09 16.70 -24.48
C PRO A 156 -9.55 16.15 -25.81
N PRO A 157 -10.42 15.63 -26.71
CA PRO A 157 -9.99 15.22 -28.03
C PRO A 157 -9.22 16.35 -28.71
N ALA A 158 -8.06 16.05 -29.28
CA ALA A 158 -7.31 17.02 -30.06
C ALA A 158 -8.20 17.58 -31.17
N ALA A 159 -8.39 18.90 -31.18
CA ALA A 159 -9.25 19.55 -32.17
C ALA A 159 -8.74 19.23 -33.59
N PRO A 160 -9.59 18.71 -34.50
CA PRO A 160 -9.19 18.50 -35.89
C PRO A 160 -8.84 19.85 -36.54
N GLY A 161 -7.54 20.09 -36.81
CA GLY A 161 -7.10 21.26 -37.58
C GLY A 161 -6.02 22.18 -36.97
N GLY A 162 -5.30 21.76 -35.92
CA GLY A 162 -4.10 22.48 -35.47
C GLY A 162 -2.93 22.38 -36.47
N PRO A 163 -2.33 23.49 -36.97
CA PRO A 163 -1.22 23.41 -37.90
C PRO A 163 0.09 22.94 -37.25
N GLY A 164 0.64 21.82 -37.73
CA GLY A 164 2.07 21.53 -37.66
C GLY A 164 2.63 20.91 -36.38
N ALA A 165 2.50 19.58 -36.25
CA ALA A 165 3.51 18.75 -35.59
C ALA A 165 3.95 17.65 -36.59
N PRO A 166 5.24 17.30 -36.70
CA PRO A 166 5.70 16.35 -37.72
C PRO A 166 5.14 14.94 -37.50
N ALA A 167 4.55 14.35 -38.54
CA ALA A 167 4.11 12.96 -38.50
C ALA A 167 5.33 12.01 -38.49
N PRO A 168 5.35 10.94 -37.68
CA PRO A 168 6.35 9.89 -37.77
C PRO A 168 6.29 9.21 -39.15
N GLY A 169 7.36 9.35 -39.94
CA GLY A 169 7.36 8.96 -41.35
C GLY A 169 7.57 7.46 -41.59
N ALA A 170 6.59 6.82 -42.24
CA ALA A 170 6.71 5.56 -42.97
C ALA A 170 5.46 5.37 -43.87
N PRO A 171 5.46 4.51 -44.89
CA PRO A 171 6.53 4.17 -45.84
C PRO A 171 6.08 4.26 -47.32
N GLY A 172 6.99 4.13 -48.30
CA GLY A 172 6.60 4.07 -49.73
C GLY A 172 7.71 3.65 -50.71
N ALA A 173 7.58 2.44 -51.25
CA ALA A 173 8.28 1.90 -52.45
C ALA A 173 7.20 1.59 -53.54
N PRO A 174 7.50 1.07 -54.77
CA PRO A 174 8.77 0.77 -55.46
C PRO A 174 8.95 1.69 -56.72
N ALA A 175 9.78 1.47 -57.75
CA ALA A 175 10.71 0.39 -58.19
C ALA A 175 12.02 1.04 -58.75
N ALA A 176 12.87 0.51 -59.66
CA ALA A 176 12.93 -0.63 -60.59
C ALA A 176 14.42 -1.07 -60.81
N PRO A 177 14.73 -2.23 -61.44
CA PRO A 177 16.04 -2.90 -61.28
C PRO A 177 17.03 -2.74 -62.45
N ALA A 178 18.33 -2.89 -62.15
CA ALA A 178 19.43 -3.15 -63.11
C ALA A 178 20.61 -3.85 -62.36
N PRO A 179 21.65 -4.41 -63.03
CA PRO A 179 21.74 -5.86 -63.19
C PRO A 179 22.91 -6.51 -62.41
N ALA A 180 22.84 -7.83 -62.25
CA ALA A 180 23.90 -8.62 -61.61
C ALA A 180 25.15 -8.74 -62.51
N ALA A 181 26.34 -8.57 -61.91
CA ALA A 181 27.63 -8.89 -62.52
C ALA A 181 28.29 -10.08 -61.78
N PRO A 182 29.01 -11.00 -62.45
CA PRO A 182 29.39 -12.27 -61.83
C PRO A 182 30.83 -12.31 -61.30
N GLY A 183 31.00 -12.89 -60.11
CA GLY A 183 32.17 -13.73 -59.76
C GLY A 183 33.42 -13.07 -59.16
N ALA A 184 33.67 -13.34 -57.88
CA ALA A 184 35.00 -13.57 -57.29
C ALA A 184 34.84 -14.36 -55.95
N PRO A 185 35.82 -15.20 -55.54
CA PRO A 185 35.56 -16.29 -54.59
C PRO A 185 35.75 -15.96 -53.10
N ALA A 186 35.24 -16.87 -52.25
CA ALA A 186 35.24 -16.75 -50.78
C ALA A 186 36.64 -16.88 -50.13
N ALA A 187 36.85 -16.13 -49.05
CA ALA A 187 38.01 -16.27 -48.15
C ALA A 187 37.70 -17.25 -46.99
N PRO A 188 38.60 -18.16 -46.60
CA PRO A 188 38.29 -19.17 -45.57
C PRO A 188 38.66 -18.76 -44.14
N GLY A 189 37.81 -19.16 -43.18
CA GLY A 189 38.25 -19.75 -41.91
C GLY A 189 38.65 -18.83 -40.74
N ALA A 190 37.78 -18.79 -39.72
CA ALA A 190 38.19 -18.66 -38.32
C ALA A 190 37.27 -19.57 -37.45
N PRO A 191 37.76 -20.20 -36.36
CA PRO A 191 37.15 -21.43 -35.84
C PRO A 191 36.04 -21.21 -34.80
N ALA A 192 35.14 -22.17 -34.70
CA ALA A 192 34.19 -22.29 -33.60
C ALA A 192 34.85 -22.89 -32.33
N PRO A 193 34.48 -22.48 -31.11
CA PRO A 193 34.82 -23.21 -29.90
C PRO A 193 33.91 -24.45 -29.75
N ALA A 194 34.52 -25.63 -29.65
CA ALA A 194 33.85 -26.89 -29.31
C ALA A 194 33.79 -27.09 -27.78
N PRO A 195 32.89 -27.96 -27.26
CA PRO A 195 32.51 -27.95 -25.85
C PRO A 195 33.30 -28.92 -24.95
N GLY A 196 33.31 -28.61 -23.65
CA GLY A 196 33.38 -29.60 -22.57
C GLY A 196 34.71 -29.72 -21.84
N GLN A 197 34.69 -29.37 -20.54
CA GLN A 197 35.45 -30.08 -19.50
C GLN A 197 34.90 -29.75 -18.11
N ALA A 198 34.49 -30.78 -17.38
CA ALA A 198 34.56 -30.81 -15.92
C ALA A 198 35.85 -31.54 -15.54
N PRO A 199 36.35 -31.36 -14.31
CA PRO A 199 36.31 -32.52 -13.41
C PRO A 199 35.87 -32.18 -11.98
N ALA A 200 35.50 -33.22 -11.23
CA ALA A 200 34.93 -33.13 -9.90
C ALA A 200 36.00 -33.02 -8.79
N VAL A 201 35.57 -32.49 -7.64
CA VAL A 201 35.99 -33.03 -6.33
C VAL A 201 34.84 -32.96 -5.33
N GLU A 202 34.73 -34.00 -4.54
CA GLU A 202 33.65 -34.34 -3.62
C GLU A 202 34.10 -34.10 -2.18
N VAL A 203 33.30 -33.40 -1.36
CA VAL A 203 33.22 -33.63 0.10
C VAL A 203 31.96 -33.00 0.69
N SER A 204 31.11 -33.84 1.28
CA SER A 204 30.25 -33.45 2.42
C SER A 204 31.03 -33.74 3.73
N PRO A 205 30.63 -33.17 4.88
CA PRO A 205 29.61 -33.86 5.68
C PRO A 205 28.65 -32.96 6.48
N THR A 206 27.46 -33.50 6.73
CA THR A 206 26.53 -33.06 7.78
C THR A 206 27.00 -33.52 9.16
N PRO A 207 26.75 -32.75 10.23
CA PRO A 207 26.51 -33.34 11.55
C PRO A 207 25.12 -33.00 12.10
N THR A 208 24.31 -34.05 12.29
CA THR A 208 23.07 -34.03 13.10
C THR A 208 23.42 -34.18 14.59
N PRO A 209 22.74 -33.48 15.50
CA PRO A 209 22.55 -33.99 16.85
C PRO A 209 21.07 -34.07 17.28
N THR A 210 20.68 -35.28 17.67
CA THR A 210 19.48 -35.68 18.43
C THR A 210 19.87 -36.98 19.16
N PRO A 211 19.17 -37.46 20.22
CA PRO A 211 17.98 -36.91 20.87
C PRO A 211 18.06 -36.86 22.42
N GLN A 212 17.02 -36.32 23.07
CA GLN A 212 16.37 -37.03 24.18
C GLN A 212 14.98 -36.45 24.50
N GLN A 213 13.95 -37.29 24.36
CA GLN A 213 12.67 -37.11 25.06
C GLN A 213 12.65 -38.10 26.23
N THR A 214 12.36 -37.62 27.43
CA THR A 214 12.03 -38.47 28.57
C THR A 214 10.51 -38.61 28.65
N LEU A 215 10.02 -39.82 28.38
CA LEU A 215 8.69 -40.24 28.80
C LEU A 215 8.70 -40.50 30.30
N SER A 216 7.64 -40.08 30.99
CA SER A 216 7.28 -40.57 32.32
C SER A 216 5.82 -41.00 32.31
N ALA A 217 5.54 -42.15 32.92
CA ALA A 217 4.21 -42.69 33.16
C ALA A 217 3.71 -42.28 34.55
#